data_AF-A0A9J7LMM6-F1
#
_entry.id   AF-A0A9J7LMM6-F1
#
_cell.length_a   1.000
_cell.length_b   1.000
_cell.length_c   1.000
_cell.angle_alpha   90.00
_cell.angle_beta   90.00
_cell.angle_gamma   90.00
#
_symmetry.space_group_name_H-M   'P 1'
#
loop_
_entity.id
_entity.type
_entity.pdbx_description
1 polymer ?
#
loop_
_entity_poly.entity_id
_entity_poly.type
_entity_poly.pdbx_seq_one_letter_code
_entity_poly.pdbx_strand_id
1 'polypeptide(L)'
;MKKRKSGDKEGVGESKAKKLKDGKTEFSVEMFRTMLKDKTQRIAGKRNRFFTTISGLQKFVASCKNQEDIEETEDIVQDFLQASPECAEILKLLDEQPLDHEVQLIFRCLEAVLVRSVDLPQFHIPSMHVVQKLSHQYSEILIKMLRLFNNTRDLD
;
A
#
# COMPACT_ATOMS: atom_id res chain seq x y z
N MET A 1 -24.06 69.10 8.65
CA MET A 1 -24.24 69.82 7.36
C MET A 1 -24.02 68.86 6.18
N LYS A 2 -24.05 69.38 4.94
CA LYS A 2 -23.87 68.70 3.63
C LYS A 2 -22.59 67.81 3.50
N LYS A 3 -22.37 66.92 2.50
CA LYS A 3 -23.23 66.07 1.62
C LYS A 3 -22.38 65.32 0.53
N ARG A 4 -22.32 63.97 0.52
CA ARG A 4 -21.88 63.07 -0.62
C ARG A 4 -20.42 63.31 -1.11
N LYS A 5 -19.79 62.63 -2.10
CA LYS A 5 -20.02 61.49 -3.05
C LYS A 5 -18.62 60.79 -3.19
N SER A 6 -18.33 59.55 -3.62
CA SER A 6 -18.97 58.47 -4.40
C SER A 6 -18.53 57.09 -3.86
N GLY A 7 -18.74 55.92 -4.49
CA GLY A 7 -19.43 55.58 -5.76
C GLY A 7 -19.69 54.07 -5.90
N ASP A 8 -20.54 53.72 -6.86
CA ASP A 8 -21.09 52.39 -7.19
C ASP A 8 -20.06 51.24 -7.28
N LYS A 9 -20.36 50.07 -6.68
CA LYS A 9 -21.05 48.88 -7.25
C LYS A 9 -20.36 48.26 -8.48
N GLU A 10 -20.11 46.96 -8.42
CA GLU A 10 -20.96 46.00 -9.15
C GLU A 10 -20.86 44.58 -8.54
N GLY A 11 -21.83 43.74 -8.88
CA GLY A 11 -21.81 42.29 -8.68
C GLY A 11 -22.16 41.63 -10.02
N VAL A 12 -22.23 40.29 -10.05
CA VAL A 12 -22.06 39.48 -11.29
C VAL A 12 -20.58 39.50 -11.72
N GLY A 13 -19.97 38.38 -12.10
CA GLY A 13 -20.44 37.00 -12.11
C GLY A 13 -19.66 36.18 -13.14
N GLU A 14 -19.67 34.85 -12.98
CA GLU A 14 -19.04 33.89 -13.90
C GLU A 14 -17.50 34.00 -14.04
N SER A 15 -16.77 33.07 -14.67
CA SER A 15 -16.81 31.59 -14.56
C SER A 15 -15.52 31.04 -15.20
N LYS A 16 -15.14 29.79 -14.86
CA LYS A 16 -13.96 29.05 -15.41
C LYS A 16 -12.62 29.61 -14.89
N ALA A 17 -11.53 28.84 -14.84
CA ALA A 17 -11.33 27.47 -15.36
C ALA A 17 -11.34 26.39 -14.27
N LYS A 18 -12.02 25.27 -14.57
CA LYS A 18 -11.76 24.00 -13.90
C LYS A 18 -10.33 23.58 -14.26
N LYS A 19 -9.38 23.61 -13.32
CA LYS A 19 -8.31 22.60 -13.37
C LYS A 19 -8.91 21.29 -12.90
N LEU A 20 -9.39 20.52 -13.88
CA LEU A 20 -9.53 19.08 -13.75
C LEU A 20 -8.11 18.54 -13.49
N LYS A 21 -7.68 18.49 -12.23
CA LYS A 21 -6.71 17.47 -11.83
C LYS A 21 -7.43 16.14 -12.06
N ASP A 22 -6.83 15.29 -12.88
CA ASP A 22 -7.34 13.96 -13.15
C ASP A 22 -7.60 13.23 -11.82
N GLY A 23 -8.76 12.57 -11.69
CA GLY A 23 -9.35 12.13 -10.42
C GLY A 23 -8.67 10.91 -9.79
N LYS A 24 -7.40 10.67 -10.13
CA LYS A 24 -6.60 9.54 -9.69
C LYS A 24 -6.14 9.77 -8.25
N THR A 25 -6.98 9.41 -7.29
CA THR A 25 -6.65 9.45 -5.86
C THR A 25 -5.29 8.79 -5.60
N GLU A 26 -4.37 9.57 -5.07
CA GLU A 26 -3.00 9.16 -4.77
C GLU A 26 -2.99 8.02 -3.74
N PHE A 27 -2.09 7.06 -3.92
CA PHE A 27 -2.08 5.85 -3.09
C PHE A 27 -1.26 6.09 -1.82
N SER A 28 -1.93 6.31 -0.68
CA SER A 28 -1.29 6.62 0.59
C SER A 28 -1.16 5.44 1.55
N VAL A 29 -0.19 5.53 2.47
CA VAL A 29 0.04 4.56 3.55
C VAL A 29 -1.20 4.36 4.43
N GLU A 30 -1.96 5.41 4.74
CA GLU A 30 -3.19 5.31 5.54
C GLU A 30 -4.28 4.54 4.81
N MET A 31 -4.48 4.80 3.51
CA MET A 31 -5.41 4.03 2.68
C MET A 31 -4.96 2.56 2.59
N PHE A 32 -3.67 2.29 2.36
CA PHE A 32 -3.13 0.93 2.34
C PHE A 32 -3.38 0.18 3.66
N ARG A 33 -3.01 0.78 4.81
CA ARG A 33 -3.25 0.18 6.13
C ARG A 33 -4.72 -0.04 6.42
N THR A 34 -5.62 0.81 5.89
CA THR A 34 -7.07 0.59 5.98
C THR A 34 -7.51 -0.62 5.14
N MET A 35 -6.98 -0.78 3.92
CA MET A 35 -7.24 -1.92 3.04
C MET A 35 -6.67 -3.26 3.57
N LEU A 36 -5.63 -3.21 4.42
CA LEU A 36 -5.14 -4.36 5.20
C LEU A 36 -6.01 -4.66 6.44
N LYS A 37 -6.56 -3.63 7.10
CA LYS A 37 -7.27 -3.75 8.39
C LYS A 37 -8.76 -4.06 8.28
N ASP A 38 -9.38 -3.93 7.10
CA ASP A 38 -10.84 -4.09 6.95
C ASP A 38 -11.33 -5.51 7.29
N LYS A 39 -11.88 -5.68 8.50
CA LYS A 39 -12.46 -6.96 8.93
C LYS A 39 -13.84 -7.23 8.32
N THR A 40 -14.47 -6.25 7.66
CA THR A 40 -15.91 -6.00 7.76
C THR A 40 -16.79 -6.63 6.67
N GLN A 41 -16.31 -7.68 5.99
CA GLN A 41 -17.10 -8.41 4.98
C GLN A 41 -17.08 -9.95 5.13
N ARG A 42 -16.92 -10.46 6.36
CA ARG A 42 -17.37 -11.85 6.70
C ARG A 42 -18.84 -11.92 7.15
N ILE A 43 -19.50 -10.78 7.39
CA ILE A 43 -20.95 -10.68 7.58
C ILE A 43 -21.59 -10.56 6.19
N ALA A 44 -22.66 -11.33 5.92
CA ALA A 44 -23.46 -11.29 4.68
C ALA A 44 -22.73 -11.64 3.35
N GLY A 45 -21.89 -12.69 3.36
CA GLY A 45 -21.69 -13.57 2.19
C GLY A 45 -21.05 -12.99 0.92
N LYS A 46 -20.49 -11.77 0.94
CA LYS A 46 -19.87 -11.13 -0.23
C LYS A 46 -18.35 -11.27 -0.23
N ARG A 47 -17.81 -11.64 -1.40
CA ARG A 47 -16.41 -12.02 -1.67
C ARG A 47 -15.42 -10.84 -1.67
N ASN A 48 -15.66 -9.80 -0.86
CA ASN A 48 -15.25 -8.43 -1.17
C ASN A 48 -14.46 -7.70 -0.05
N ARG A 49 -14.10 -8.38 1.05
CA ARG A 49 -12.87 -8.01 1.80
C ARG A 49 -11.64 -8.29 0.92
N PHE A 50 -11.59 -9.53 0.46
CA PHE A 50 -10.54 -10.16 -0.33
C PHE A 50 -10.03 -9.28 -1.49
N PHE A 51 -10.94 -8.79 -2.32
CA PHE A 51 -10.66 -7.91 -3.45
C PHE A 51 -9.98 -6.60 -3.02
N THR A 52 -10.42 -5.99 -1.92
CA THR A 52 -9.84 -4.77 -1.35
C THR A 52 -8.41 -5.00 -0.89
N THR A 53 -8.15 -6.05 -0.10
CA THR A 53 -6.80 -6.35 0.41
C THR A 53 -5.82 -6.69 -0.72
N ILE A 54 -6.24 -7.50 -1.69
CA ILE A 54 -5.43 -7.80 -2.89
C ILE A 54 -5.14 -6.54 -3.71
N SER A 55 -6.14 -5.70 -3.94
CA SER A 55 -5.96 -4.41 -4.65
C SER A 55 -5.00 -3.49 -3.88
N GLY A 56 -4.99 -3.54 -2.55
CA GLY A 56 -4.05 -2.81 -1.69
C GLY A 56 -2.61 -3.26 -1.90
N LEU A 57 -2.35 -4.58 -1.80
CA LEU A 57 -1.03 -5.17 -2.04
C LEU A 57 -0.52 -4.87 -3.47
N GLN A 58 -1.38 -5.03 -4.48
CA GLN A 58 -1.04 -4.74 -5.88
C GLN A 58 -0.69 -3.27 -6.09
N LYS A 59 -1.46 -2.33 -5.52
CA LYS A 59 -1.17 -0.90 -5.60
C LYS A 59 0.09 -0.52 -4.84
N PHE A 60 0.36 -1.13 -3.69
CA PHE A 60 1.60 -0.91 -2.94
C PHE A 60 2.83 -1.33 -3.76
N VAL A 61 2.85 -2.58 -4.25
CA VAL A 61 3.96 -3.09 -5.09
C VAL A 61 4.12 -2.27 -6.37
N ALA A 62 3.04 -1.81 -7.00
CA ALA A 62 3.12 -0.92 -8.16
C ALA A 62 3.68 0.47 -7.80
N SER A 63 3.32 1.02 -6.64
CA SER A 63 3.80 2.33 -6.19
C SER A 63 5.30 2.29 -5.86
N CYS A 64 5.76 1.22 -5.21
CA CYS A 64 7.19 0.99 -4.94
C CYS A 64 8.02 1.01 -6.24
N LYS A 65 7.54 0.33 -7.28
CA LYS A 65 8.24 0.28 -8.58
C LYS A 65 8.28 1.64 -9.28
N ASN A 66 7.16 2.37 -9.29
CA ASN A 66 7.13 3.70 -9.91
C ASN A 66 8.01 4.72 -9.16
N GLN A 67 8.36 4.45 -7.89
CA GLN A 67 9.29 5.26 -7.09
C GLN A 67 10.76 5.01 -7.49
N GLU A 68 11.09 3.86 -8.12
CA GLU A 68 12.41 3.60 -8.71
C GLU A 68 12.65 4.48 -9.96
N ASP A 69 11.59 4.98 -10.61
CA ASP A 69 11.63 5.82 -11.82
C ASP A 69 11.60 7.35 -11.52
N ILE A 70 11.36 7.80 -10.27
CA ILE A 70 11.06 9.22 -9.97
C ILE A 70 11.72 9.71 -8.66
N GLU A 71 12.67 10.65 -8.77
CA GLU A 71 13.43 11.19 -7.62
C GLU A 71 12.62 12.10 -6.67
N GLU A 72 11.46 12.64 -7.09
CA GLU A 72 10.68 13.64 -6.32
C GLU A 72 9.39 13.10 -5.64
N THR A 73 9.10 11.79 -5.70
CA THR A 73 7.92 11.21 -5.03
C THR A 73 8.15 10.90 -3.54
N GLU A 74 7.09 11.07 -2.72
CA GLU A 74 7.11 10.66 -1.30
C GLU A 74 7.44 9.16 -1.16
N ASP A 75 8.38 8.83 -0.25
CA ASP A 75 8.84 7.45 -0.04
C ASP A 75 7.80 6.64 0.75
N ILE A 76 6.82 6.10 0.03
CA ILE A 76 5.69 5.36 0.59
C ILE A 76 6.14 4.13 1.41
N VAL A 77 7.32 3.60 1.14
CA VAL A 77 7.88 2.46 1.87
C VAL A 77 8.52 2.91 3.17
N GLN A 78 9.28 4.01 3.17
CA GLN A 78 9.76 4.64 4.39
C GLN A 78 8.58 5.05 5.30
N ASP A 79 7.54 5.66 4.73
CA ASP A 79 6.38 6.10 5.50
C ASP A 79 5.54 4.92 6.02
N PHE A 80 5.46 3.82 5.24
CA PHE A 80 4.89 2.56 5.74
C PHE A 80 5.72 1.98 6.91
N LEU A 81 7.06 2.01 6.82
CA LEU A 81 7.95 1.56 7.88
C LEU A 81 7.90 2.44 9.14
N GLN A 82 7.73 3.77 9.00
CA GLN A 82 7.42 4.66 10.13
C GLN A 82 6.09 4.27 10.79
N ALA A 83 5.09 3.91 9.99
CA ALA A 83 3.74 3.59 10.44
C ALA A 83 3.57 2.15 10.98
N SER A 84 4.40 1.20 10.54
CA SER A 84 4.41 -0.22 10.93
C SER A 84 5.80 -0.86 10.72
N PRO A 85 6.78 -0.61 11.60
CA PRO A 85 8.17 -1.03 11.39
C PRO A 85 8.35 -2.55 11.36
N GLU A 86 7.52 -3.31 12.09
CA GLU A 86 7.52 -4.78 12.04
C GLU A 86 6.55 -5.38 10.99
N CYS A 87 6.04 -4.57 10.05
CA CYS A 87 5.14 -4.99 8.98
C CYS A 87 3.91 -5.80 9.45
N ALA A 88 3.42 -5.52 10.67
CA ALA A 88 2.52 -6.42 11.40
C ALA A 88 1.17 -6.65 10.68
N GLU A 89 0.64 -5.63 9.99
CA GLU A 89 -0.56 -5.77 9.17
C GLU A 89 -0.38 -6.64 7.92
N ILE A 90 0.85 -6.74 7.38
CA ILE A 90 1.15 -7.57 6.20
C ILE A 90 1.41 -9.01 6.63
N LEU A 91 2.26 -9.22 7.66
CA LEU A 91 2.55 -10.56 8.19
C LEU A 91 1.27 -11.28 8.63
N LYS A 92 0.35 -10.56 9.27
CA LYS A 92 -0.95 -11.10 9.69
C LYS A 92 -1.78 -11.69 8.54
N LEU A 93 -1.58 -11.26 7.29
CA LEU A 93 -2.29 -11.87 6.16
C LEU A 93 -1.92 -13.34 5.96
N LEU A 94 -0.72 -13.76 6.38
CA LEU A 94 -0.30 -15.17 6.36
C LEU A 94 -1.05 -16.01 7.41
N ASP A 95 -1.42 -15.42 8.55
CA ASP A 95 -2.21 -16.08 9.60
C ASP A 95 -3.64 -16.41 9.16
N GLU A 96 -4.21 -15.66 8.20
CA GLU A 96 -5.60 -15.84 7.75
C GLU A 96 -5.80 -16.98 6.72
N GLN A 97 -4.76 -17.79 6.48
CA GLN A 97 -4.71 -18.90 5.51
C GLN A 97 -5.03 -18.49 4.05
N PRO A 98 -4.22 -17.60 3.46
CA PRO A 98 -4.39 -17.09 2.09
C PRO A 98 -4.14 -18.16 1.01
N LEU A 99 -4.70 -17.98 -0.18
CA LEU A 99 -4.41 -18.84 -1.34
C LEU A 99 -3.08 -18.47 -2.00
N ASP A 100 -2.53 -19.37 -2.82
CA ASP A 100 -1.14 -19.27 -3.29
C ASP A 100 -0.81 -17.96 -4.05
N HIS A 101 -1.74 -17.42 -4.85
CA HIS A 101 -1.55 -16.13 -5.52
C HIS A 101 -1.59 -14.91 -4.57
N GLU A 102 -2.31 -14.99 -3.45
CA GLU A 102 -2.25 -13.97 -2.38
C GLU A 102 -0.92 -14.07 -1.64
N VAL A 103 -0.45 -15.30 -1.34
CA VAL A 103 0.86 -15.53 -0.72
C VAL A 103 1.97 -14.93 -1.58
N GLN A 104 1.92 -15.09 -2.91
CA GLN A 104 2.84 -14.40 -3.83
C GLN A 104 2.79 -12.88 -3.68
N LEU A 105 1.60 -12.27 -3.63
CA LEU A 105 1.45 -10.82 -3.48
C LEU A 105 1.91 -10.31 -2.10
N ILE A 106 1.69 -11.07 -1.03
CA ILE A 106 2.19 -10.78 0.32
C ILE A 106 3.72 -10.80 0.31
N PHE A 107 4.34 -11.83 -0.27
CA PHE A 107 5.80 -11.89 -0.38
C PHE A 107 6.38 -10.80 -1.29
N ARG A 108 5.74 -10.44 -2.41
CA ARG A 108 6.16 -9.28 -3.24
C ARG A 108 6.06 -7.94 -2.49
N CYS A 109 5.06 -7.81 -1.61
CA CYS A 109 4.94 -6.63 -0.75
C CYS A 109 6.05 -6.58 0.31
N LEU A 110 6.36 -7.71 0.94
CA LEU A 110 7.44 -7.82 1.93
C LEU A 110 8.82 -7.67 1.28
N GLU A 111 9.03 -8.21 0.07
CA GLU A 111 10.25 -8.04 -0.74
C GLU A 111 10.55 -6.55 -0.97
N ALA A 112 9.58 -5.78 -1.47
CA ALA A 112 9.74 -4.35 -1.70
C ALA A 112 10.08 -3.57 -0.41
N VAL A 113 9.40 -3.89 0.70
CA VAL A 113 9.68 -3.26 2.01
C VAL A 113 11.08 -3.63 2.54
N LEU A 114 11.46 -4.91 2.44
CA LEU A 114 12.75 -5.39 2.96
C LEU A 114 13.92 -4.86 2.13
N VAL A 115 13.82 -4.84 0.79
CA VAL A 115 14.86 -4.29 -0.09
C VAL A 115 15.11 -2.82 0.24
N ARG A 116 14.05 -1.98 0.29
CA ARG A 116 14.18 -0.55 0.62
C ARG A 116 14.67 -0.32 2.05
N SER A 117 14.39 -1.22 2.99
CA SER A 117 14.85 -1.10 4.38
C SER A 117 16.38 -1.21 4.55
N VAL A 118 17.10 -1.75 3.55
CA VAL A 118 18.58 -1.84 3.57
C VAL A 118 19.21 -0.44 3.58
N ASP A 119 18.60 0.52 2.88
CA ASP A 119 19.07 1.91 2.78
C ASP A 119 18.70 2.78 3.99
N LEU A 120 17.91 2.24 4.93
CA LEU A 120 17.27 2.98 6.02
C LEU A 120 17.70 2.41 7.38
N PRO A 121 18.85 2.85 7.94
CA PRO A 121 19.47 2.22 9.12
C PRO A 121 18.54 2.09 10.34
N GLN A 122 17.60 3.02 10.52
CA GLN A 122 16.60 3.00 11.58
C GLN A 122 15.63 1.79 11.52
N PHE A 123 15.51 1.13 10.36
CA PHE A 123 14.64 -0.02 10.15
C PHE A 123 15.39 -1.37 10.02
N HIS A 124 16.72 -1.39 10.19
CA HIS A 124 17.52 -2.62 10.09
C HIS A 124 17.11 -3.69 11.13
N ILE A 125 16.90 -3.31 12.41
CA ILE A 125 16.49 -4.27 13.45
C ILE A 125 15.03 -4.76 13.23
N PRO A 126 14.03 -3.87 12.98
CA PRO A 126 12.68 -4.30 12.61
C PRO A 126 12.60 -5.20 11.37
N SER A 127 13.36 -4.91 10.31
CA SER A 127 13.40 -5.76 9.10
C SER A 127 14.04 -7.13 9.36
N MET A 128 15.10 -7.20 10.18
CA MET A 128 15.62 -8.49 10.68
C MET A 128 14.57 -9.28 11.46
N HIS A 129 13.76 -8.64 12.31
CA HIS A 129 12.65 -9.33 13.00
C HIS A 129 11.59 -9.85 12.01
N VAL A 130 11.26 -9.10 10.96
CA VAL A 130 10.35 -9.58 9.89
C VAL A 130 10.92 -10.83 9.20
N VAL A 131 12.20 -10.82 8.82
CA VAL A 131 12.88 -11.99 8.21
C VAL A 131 12.92 -13.19 9.16
N GLN A 132 13.18 -12.97 10.46
CA GLN A 132 13.14 -14.04 11.47
C GLN A 132 11.74 -14.63 11.64
N LYS A 133 10.68 -13.82 11.65
CA LYS A 133 9.29 -14.31 11.70
C LYS A 133 8.95 -15.14 10.45
N LEU A 134 9.35 -14.69 9.26
CA LEU A 134 9.21 -15.46 8.02
C LEU A 134 9.94 -16.81 8.10
N SER A 135 11.19 -16.80 8.54
CA SER A 135 12.04 -18.00 8.68
C SER A 135 11.51 -19.01 9.72
N HIS A 136 10.99 -18.55 10.85
CA HIS A 136 10.65 -19.43 11.99
C HIS A 136 9.15 -19.73 12.14
N GLN A 137 8.27 -18.79 11.77
CA GLN A 137 6.81 -18.93 11.96
C GLN A 137 6.08 -19.29 10.65
N TYR A 138 6.61 -18.86 9.51
CA TYR A 138 6.02 -19.04 8.18
C TYR A 138 6.86 -19.94 7.25
N SER A 139 7.76 -20.75 7.82
CA SER A 139 8.64 -21.70 7.13
C SER A 139 7.89 -22.65 6.19
N GLU A 140 6.83 -23.28 6.65
CA GLU A 140 6.02 -24.20 5.82
C GLU A 140 5.33 -23.49 4.64
N ILE A 141 4.98 -22.20 4.80
CA ILE A 141 4.45 -21.39 3.70
C ILE A 141 5.57 -21.10 2.70
N LEU A 142 6.75 -20.67 3.13
CA LEU A 142 7.92 -20.48 2.26
C LEU A 142 8.26 -21.77 1.48
N ILE A 143 8.32 -22.91 2.17
CA ILE A 143 8.60 -24.23 1.58
C ILE A 143 7.51 -24.62 0.56
N LYS A 144 6.22 -24.39 0.87
CA LYS A 144 5.12 -24.60 -0.07
C LYS A 144 5.29 -23.75 -1.34
N MET A 145 5.58 -22.46 -1.18
CA MET A 145 5.72 -21.55 -2.32
C MET A 145 6.92 -21.91 -3.20
N LEU A 146 8.07 -22.25 -2.61
CA LEU A 146 9.25 -22.68 -3.36
C LEU A 146 8.99 -23.96 -4.17
N ARG A 147 8.26 -24.94 -3.60
CA ARG A 147 7.81 -26.14 -4.33
C ARG A 147 6.89 -25.77 -5.51
N LEU A 148 5.90 -24.89 -5.28
CA LEU A 148 4.98 -24.46 -6.34
C LEU A 148 5.71 -23.74 -7.48
N PHE A 149 6.62 -22.80 -7.17
CA PHE A 149 7.41 -22.07 -8.18
C PHE A 149 8.36 -22.96 -8.98
N ASN A 150 8.93 -24.00 -8.37
CA ASN A 150 9.75 -24.97 -9.08
C ASN A 150 8.90 -25.84 -10.01
N ASN A 151 7.79 -26.40 -9.51
CA ASN A 151 6.90 -27.24 -10.32
C ASN A 151 6.30 -26.49 -11.53
N THR A 152 6.15 -25.16 -11.47
CA THR A 152 5.72 -24.36 -12.63
C THR A 152 6.80 -24.17 -13.70
N ARG A 153 8.08 -24.44 -13.39
CA ARG A 153 9.20 -24.33 -14.35
C ARG A 153 9.47 -25.62 -15.11
N ASP A 154 8.91 -26.74 -14.69
CA ASP A 154 9.01 -28.04 -15.38
C ASP A 154 7.94 -28.19 -16.50
N LEU A 155 7.35 -27.06 -16.95
CA LEU A 155 6.21 -26.99 -17.89
C LEU A 155 6.37 -25.94 -19.01
N ASP A 156 7.46 -25.16 -19.02
CA ASP A 156 7.84 -24.17 -20.04
C ASP A 156 9.11 -24.63 -20.80
#